data_AF-A0AAJ6X4L0-F1
#
_entry.id   AF-A0AAJ6X4L0-F1
#
_cell.length_a   1.000
_cell.length_b   1.000
_cell.length_c   1.000
_cell.angle_alpha   90.00
_cell.angle_beta   90.00
_cell.angle_gamma   90.00
#
_symmetry.space_group_name_H-M   'P 1'
#
loop_
_entity.id
_entity.type
_entity.pdbx_description
1 polymer ?
#
loop_
_entity_poly.entity_id
_entity_poly.type
_entity_poly.pdbx_seq_one_letter_code
_entity_poly.pdbx_strand_id
1 'polypeptide(L)'
;MRAPSSVLKQQFLKKWIMGLQVFGSSKQNMSILERKKAIRLSADIALASTRDGRTCWSRALIANASKEDDKKVLVQHLLAPESERLKQASIGLVMDNKRVRCKKILKRSCCIKRVRKGAPQVVLAKSIAKRMVMRRKQVLKSLVPGGEFMDDISLIEETLDYIVFLRAQVDVMRNVAKATEVVNGK
;
A
#
# COMPACT_ATOMS: atom_id res chain seq x y z
N MET A 1 -22.63 20.46 5.42
CA MET A 1 -21.27 20.12 4.98
C MET A 1 -21.06 18.61 5.11
N ARG A 2 -20.83 17.88 4.01
CA ARG A 2 -20.66 16.42 4.03
C ARG A 2 -19.26 16.09 4.54
N ALA A 3 -19.14 15.29 5.61
CA ALA A 3 -17.86 14.99 6.24
C ALA A 3 -16.89 14.33 5.25
N PRO A 4 -15.58 14.67 5.26
CA PRO A 4 -14.60 14.15 4.29
C PRO A 4 -14.52 12.62 4.29
N SER A 5 -14.80 11.97 5.42
CA SER A 5 -14.90 10.51 5.55
C SER A 5 -16.06 9.89 4.77
N SER A 6 -17.19 10.58 4.64
CA SER A 6 -18.36 10.07 3.92
C SER A 6 -18.19 10.14 2.40
N VAL A 7 -17.47 11.17 1.90
CA VAL A 7 -17.10 11.27 0.49
C VAL A 7 -16.16 10.12 0.12
N LEU A 8 -15.18 9.83 0.98
CA LEU A 8 -14.24 8.72 0.79
C LEU A 8 -14.97 7.37 0.69
N LYS A 9 -15.87 7.10 1.64
CA LYS A 9 -16.69 5.87 1.65
C LYS A 9 -17.55 5.75 0.39
N GLN A 10 -18.14 6.85 -0.07
CA GLN A 10 -18.95 6.87 -1.28
C GLN A 10 -18.12 6.62 -2.54
N GLN A 11 -16.96 7.25 -2.67
CA GLN A 11 -16.04 7.02 -3.80
C GLN A 11 -15.53 5.58 -3.81
N PHE A 12 -15.13 5.06 -2.64
CA PHE A 12 -14.71 3.67 -2.50
C PHE A 12 -15.83 2.72 -2.92
N LEU A 13 -17.05 2.89 -2.40
CA LEU A 13 -18.19 2.06 -2.75
C LEU A 13 -18.48 2.07 -4.25
N LYS A 14 -18.49 3.25 -4.89
CA LYS A 14 -18.71 3.38 -6.34
C LYS A 14 -17.68 2.56 -7.12
N LYS A 15 -16.38 2.76 -6.84
CA LYS A 15 -15.30 2.05 -7.53
C LYS A 15 -15.32 0.54 -7.22
N TRP A 16 -15.69 0.15 -6.01
CA TRP A 16 -15.75 -1.25 -5.61
C TRP A 16 -16.90 -2.00 -6.29
N ILE A 17 -18.09 -1.40 -6.39
CA ILE A 17 -19.21 -1.97 -7.17
C ILE A 17 -18.79 -2.20 -8.62
N MET A 18 -18.15 -1.22 -9.25
CA MET A 18 -17.62 -1.36 -10.62
C MET A 18 -16.63 -2.54 -10.72
N GLY A 19 -15.71 -2.65 -9.76
CA GLY A 19 -14.75 -3.75 -9.72
C GLY A 19 -15.43 -5.12 -9.56
N LEU A 20 -16.43 -5.23 -8.68
CA LEU A 20 -17.17 -6.47 -8.46
C LEU A 20 -17.99 -6.90 -9.69
N GLN A 21 -18.59 -5.95 -10.42
CA GLN A 21 -19.33 -6.23 -11.65
C GLN A 21 -18.45 -6.89 -12.71
N VAL A 22 -17.21 -6.42 -12.89
CA VAL A 22 -16.27 -6.99 -13.86
C VAL A 22 -15.85 -8.43 -13.51
N PHE A 23 -15.73 -8.75 -12.21
CA PHE A 23 -15.51 -10.15 -11.78
C PHE A 23 -16.77 -11.00 -11.92
N GLY A 24 -17.95 -10.43 -11.68
CA GLY A 24 -19.24 -11.11 -11.83
C GLY A 24 -19.56 -11.49 -13.27
N SER A 25 -19.15 -10.68 -14.25
CA SER A 25 -19.38 -10.93 -15.67
C SER A 25 -18.39 -11.90 -16.32
N SER A 26 -17.21 -12.15 -15.70
CA SER A 26 -16.12 -12.89 -16.36
C SER A 26 -16.12 -14.41 -16.10
N LYS A 27 -16.59 -14.88 -14.94
CA LYS A 27 -16.56 -16.33 -14.60
C LYS A 27 -17.76 -16.72 -13.74
N GLN A 28 -18.75 -17.37 -14.35
CA GLN A 28 -19.98 -17.83 -13.67
C GLN A 28 -19.72 -19.00 -12.68
N ASN A 29 -18.65 -19.77 -12.89
CA ASN A 29 -18.26 -20.92 -12.05
C ASN A 29 -16.91 -20.70 -11.34
N MET A 30 -16.81 -19.71 -10.46
CA MET A 30 -15.63 -19.56 -9.59
C MET A 30 -15.75 -20.43 -8.33
N SER A 31 -14.65 -21.05 -7.90
CA SER A 31 -14.52 -21.66 -6.57
C SER A 31 -14.60 -20.61 -5.46
N ILE A 32 -14.88 -21.03 -4.23
CA ILE A 32 -14.95 -20.12 -3.06
C ILE A 32 -13.64 -19.37 -2.87
N LEU A 33 -12.49 -20.04 -3.07
CA LEU A 33 -11.17 -19.44 -2.92
C LEU A 33 -10.93 -18.36 -3.99
N GLU A 34 -11.33 -18.61 -5.23
CA GLU A 34 -11.22 -17.63 -6.32
C GLU A 34 -12.13 -16.43 -6.10
N ARG A 35 -13.38 -16.65 -5.66
CA ARG A 35 -14.31 -15.56 -5.29
C ARG A 35 -13.71 -14.69 -4.18
N LYS A 36 -13.15 -15.30 -3.13
CA LYS A 36 -12.48 -14.58 -2.04
C LYS A 36 -11.31 -13.74 -2.56
N LYS A 37 -10.47 -14.30 -3.44
CA LYS A 37 -9.36 -13.57 -4.06
C LYS A 37 -9.87 -12.42 -4.93
N ALA A 38 -10.88 -12.65 -5.76
CA ALA A 38 -11.49 -11.62 -6.61
C ALA A 38 -12.09 -10.46 -5.80
N ILE A 39 -12.84 -10.76 -4.73
CA ILE A 39 -13.39 -9.74 -3.83
C ILE A 39 -12.27 -8.90 -3.21
N ARG A 40 -11.21 -9.56 -2.71
CA ARG A 40 -10.05 -8.87 -2.12
C ARG A 40 -9.38 -7.94 -3.14
N LEU A 41 -9.08 -8.45 -4.32
CA LEU A 41 -8.40 -7.68 -5.37
C LEU A 41 -9.25 -6.53 -5.87
N SER A 42 -10.56 -6.75 -6.06
CA SER A 42 -11.51 -5.69 -6.39
C SER A 42 -11.47 -4.57 -5.35
N ALA A 43 -11.45 -4.93 -4.06
CA ALA A 43 -11.37 -3.96 -2.99
C ALA A 43 -10.02 -3.22 -2.99
N ASP A 44 -8.90 -3.93 -3.17
CA ASP A 44 -7.56 -3.35 -3.22
C ASP A 44 -7.40 -2.36 -4.39
N ILE A 45 -7.90 -2.70 -5.58
CA ILE A 45 -7.88 -1.82 -6.76
C ILE A 45 -8.82 -0.62 -6.55
N ALA A 46 -10.02 -0.83 -6.03
CA ALA A 46 -10.95 0.26 -5.72
C ALA A 46 -10.33 1.24 -4.71
N LEU A 47 -9.70 0.71 -3.66
CA LEU A 47 -9.00 1.49 -2.64
C LEU A 47 -7.89 2.32 -3.27
N ALA A 48 -7.00 1.70 -4.03
CA ALA A 48 -5.91 2.42 -4.68
C ALA A 48 -6.41 3.50 -5.66
N SER A 49 -7.49 3.20 -6.38
CA SER A 49 -8.07 4.11 -7.36
C SER A 49 -8.70 5.34 -6.69
N THR A 50 -9.24 5.26 -5.48
CA THR A 50 -9.82 6.45 -4.81
C THR A 50 -8.80 7.55 -4.52
N ARG A 51 -7.51 7.21 -4.46
CA ARG A 51 -6.41 8.16 -4.28
C ARG A 51 -5.70 8.47 -5.61
N ASP A 52 -6.24 8.03 -6.74
CA ASP A 52 -5.70 8.18 -8.09
C ASP A 52 -4.23 7.72 -8.23
N GLY A 53 -3.78 6.75 -7.44
CA GLY A 53 -2.37 6.32 -7.46
C GLY A 53 -1.36 7.37 -6.97
N ARG A 54 -1.81 8.42 -6.27
CA ARG A 54 -0.94 9.51 -5.80
C ARG A 54 -0.04 9.08 -4.64
N THR A 55 -0.49 8.13 -3.83
CA THR A 55 0.27 7.62 -2.67
C THR A 55 1.14 6.42 -3.05
N CYS A 56 2.25 6.25 -2.36
CA CYS A 56 3.12 5.09 -2.54
C CYS A 56 2.36 3.78 -2.29
N TRP A 57 1.52 3.73 -1.25
CA TRP A 57 0.73 2.53 -0.94
C TRP A 57 -0.30 2.21 -2.03
N SER A 58 -0.94 3.20 -2.65
CA SER A 58 -1.90 2.96 -3.73
C SER A 58 -1.22 2.44 -4.99
N ARG A 59 -0.05 3.00 -5.36
CA ARG A 59 0.75 2.46 -6.48
C ARG A 59 1.22 1.03 -6.22
N ALA A 60 1.62 0.72 -4.99
CA ALA A 60 2.03 -0.63 -4.63
C ALA A 60 0.89 -1.65 -4.77
N LEU A 61 -0.34 -1.28 -4.39
CA LEU A 61 -1.52 -2.12 -4.58
C LEU A 61 -1.82 -2.36 -6.07
N ILE A 62 -1.76 -1.30 -6.89
CA ILE A 62 -1.96 -1.41 -8.34
C ILE A 62 -0.89 -2.32 -8.97
N ALA A 63 0.38 -2.12 -8.60
CA ALA A 63 1.48 -2.93 -9.08
C ALA A 63 1.34 -4.41 -8.67
N ASN A 64 0.84 -4.68 -7.47
CA ASN A 64 0.56 -6.05 -7.02
C ASN A 64 -0.61 -6.69 -7.77
N ALA A 65 -1.67 -5.94 -8.07
CA ALA A 65 -2.79 -6.41 -8.87
C ALA A 65 -2.41 -6.71 -10.32
N SER A 66 -1.47 -5.95 -10.89
CA SER A 66 -0.98 -6.15 -12.27
C SER A 66 -0.15 -7.42 -12.47
N LYS A 67 0.32 -8.07 -11.40
CA LYS A 67 1.11 -9.32 -11.49
C LYS A 67 0.25 -10.56 -11.80
N GLU A 68 -1.06 -10.48 -11.59
CA GLU A 68 -1.98 -11.52 -12.04
C GLU A 68 -2.45 -11.18 -13.47
N ASP A 69 -1.87 -11.88 -14.46
CA ASP A 69 -2.02 -11.59 -15.90
C ASP A 69 -3.49 -11.47 -16.37
N ASP A 70 -4.41 -12.22 -15.76
CA ASP A 70 -5.86 -12.19 -16.07
C ASP A 70 -6.57 -10.88 -15.69
N LYS A 71 -5.93 -10.00 -14.90
CA LYS A 71 -6.59 -8.88 -14.19
C LYS A 71 -6.10 -7.50 -14.62
N LYS A 72 -5.24 -7.42 -15.64
CA LYS A 72 -4.80 -6.17 -16.28
C LYS A 72 -5.98 -5.33 -16.80
N VAL A 73 -7.01 -5.98 -17.32
CA VAL A 73 -8.22 -5.34 -17.85
C VAL A 73 -8.97 -4.56 -16.76
N LEU A 74 -9.10 -5.10 -15.55
CA LEU A 74 -9.71 -4.43 -14.39
C LEU A 74 -8.96 -3.17 -13.97
N VAL A 75 -7.64 -3.29 -13.87
CA VAL A 75 -6.75 -2.18 -13.52
C VAL A 75 -6.97 -1.05 -14.53
N GLN A 76 -6.98 -1.37 -15.83
CA GLN A 76 -7.18 -0.39 -16.88
C GLN A 76 -8.58 0.25 -16.86
N HIS A 77 -9.65 -0.50 -16.60
CA HIS A 77 -11.01 0.05 -16.52
C HIS A 77 -11.29 0.87 -15.26
N LEU A 78 -10.65 0.58 -14.12
CA LEU A 78 -10.87 1.31 -12.86
C LEU A 78 -9.94 2.51 -12.67
N LEU A 79 -8.75 2.51 -13.31
CA LEU A 79 -7.81 3.62 -13.33
C LEU A 79 -8.03 4.60 -14.48
N ALA A 80 -8.78 4.24 -15.52
CA ALA A 80 -9.07 5.15 -16.62
C ALA A 80 -9.80 6.40 -16.09
N PRO A 81 -9.24 7.61 -16.26
CA PRO A 81 -10.01 8.84 -16.13
C PRO A 81 -11.06 8.80 -17.23
N GLU A 82 -12.31 9.18 -16.94
CA GLU A 82 -13.38 9.23 -17.95
C GLU A 82 -13.10 10.14 -19.17
N SER A 83 -11.93 10.82 -19.23
CA SER A 83 -11.53 11.70 -20.33
C SER A 83 -10.47 11.14 -21.29
N GLU A 84 -9.82 10.01 -21.03
CA GLU A 84 -8.68 9.55 -21.85
C GLU A 84 -8.99 8.26 -22.60
N ARG A 85 -9.93 8.36 -23.55
CA ARG A 85 -10.14 7.33 -24.58
C ARG A 85 -9.20 7.45 -25.77
N LEU A 86 -8.30 8.42 -25.82
CA LEU A 86 -7.36 8.59 -26.92
C LEU A 86 -6.03 9.15 -26.41
N LYS A 87 -4.94 8.47 -26.79
CA LYS A 87 -3.51 8.84 -26.77
C LYS A 87 -2.63 8.10 -25.75
N GLN A 88 -1.94 7.09 -26.32
CA GLN A 88 -0.50 6.85 -26.26
C GLN A 88 0.32 7.65 -25.21
N ALA A 89 1.18 6.98 -24.46
CA ALA A 89 2.56 6.69 -24.89
C ALA A 89 3.39 6.13 -23.73
N SER A 90 4.28 5.21 -24.11
CA SER A 90 5.49 4.77 -23.44
C SER A 90 6.13 5.80 -22.47
N ILE A 91 6.20 5.44 -21.19
CA ILE A 91 7.17 6.01 -20.25
C ILE A 91 8.19 4.92 -19.97
N GLY A 92 9.35 5.04 -20.63
CA GLY A 92 10.51 4.19 -20.42
C GLY A 92 10.95 4.25 -18.96
N LEU A 93 11.15 3.08 -18.36
CA LEU A 93 11.75 2.97 -17.05
C LEU A 93 13.26 3.16 -17.21
N VAL A 94 13.72 4.36 -16.86
CA VAL A 94 15.13 4.72 -16.77
C VAL A 94 15.81 3.80 -15.75
N MET A 95 16.80 3.06 -16.21
CA MET A 95 17.75 2.32 -15.39
C MET A 95 18.69 3.31 -14.70
N ASP A 96 18.81 3.21 -13.37
CA ASP A 96 19.84 3.92 -12.61
C ASP A 96 20.75 2.90 -11.90
N ASN A 97 21.66 2.31 -12.68
CA ASN A 97 22.73 1.46 -12.17
C ASN A 97 23.87 2.34 -11.63
N LYS A 98 23.77 2.79 -10.38
CA LYS A 98 24.92 3.40 -9.69
C LYS A 98 25.92 2.32 -9.27
N ARG A 99 26.90 2.07 -10.14
CA ARG A 99 28.13 1.31 -9.83
C ARG A 99 28.91 2.02 -8.72
N VAL A 100 28.98 1.43 -7.53
CA VAL A 100 29.86 1.90 -6.46
C VAL A 100 31.28 1.37 -6.73
N ARG A 101 32.19 2.26 -7.13
CA ARG A 101 33.62 2.00 -7.32
C ARG A 101 34.35 2.17 -5.99
N CYS A 102 34.78 1.08 -5.36
CA CYS A 102 35.58 1.11 -4.14
C CYS A 102 36.94 1.79 -4.41
N LYS A 103 37.21 2.93 -3.76
CA LYS A 103 38.57 3.50 -3.66
C LYS A 103 39.18 3.11 -2.32
N LYS A 104 40.28 2.37 -2.41
CA LYS A 104 41.17 1.93 -1.33
C LYS A 104 41.79 3.16 -0.67
N ILE A 105 41.56 3.36 0.63
CA ILE A 105 42.33 4.33 1.44
C ILE A 105 43.00 3.53 2.56
N LEU A 106 44.30 3.28 2.39
CA LEU A 106 45.19 2.91 3.48
C LEU A 106 45.48 4.19 4.27
N LYS A 107 45.04 4.26 5.53
CA LYS A 107 45.64 5.19 6.51
C LYS A 107 45.82 4.51 7.87
N ARG A 108 47.09 4.18 8.08
CA ARG A 108 47.95 4.27 9.29
C ARG A 108 47.27 4.32 10.67
N SER A 109 47.80 3.46 11.53
CA SER A 109 47.60 3.32 12.96
C SER A 109 47.70 4.60 13.79
N CYS A 110 46.81 4.77 14.77
CA CYS A 110 47.18 5.32 16.07
C CYS A 110 46.25 4.83 17.20
N CYS A 111 46.91 4.43 18.30
CA CYS A 111 46.44 4.44 19.69
C CYS A 111 45.27 3.53 20.09
N ILE A 112 45.62 2.30 20.48
CA ILE A 112 44.91 1.54 21.51
C ILE A 112 44.95 2.37 22.81
N LYS A 113 43.89 3.14 23.10
CA LYS A 113 43.63 3.63 24.45
C LYS A 113 42.70 2.64 25.15
N ARG A 114 43.22 2.07 26.23
CA ARG A 114 42.57 1.09 27.10
C ARG A 114 41.27 1.65 27.69
N VAL A 115 40.31 0.75 27.81
CA VAL A 115 38.93 0.92 28.29
C VAL A 115 38.86 1.42 29.73
N ARG A 116 37.91 2.32 30.02
CA ARG A 116 36.82 2.16 31.03
C ARG A 116 36.29 3.53 31.49
N LYS A 117 35.07 3.86 31.06
CA LYS A 117 34.05 4.48 31.92
C LYS A 117 32.72 3.88 31.47
N GLY A 118 31.97 3.28 32.40
CA GLY A 118 30.68 2.67 32.09
C GLY A 118 29.84 3.64 31.26
N ALA A 119 29.28 3.16 30.16
CA ALA A 119 28.39 3.99 29.36
C ALA A 119 27.33 4.55 30.31
N PRO A 120 27.10 5.89 30.34
CA PRO A 120 26.04 6.45 31.18
C PRO A 120 24.75 5.67 30.89
N GLN A 121 23.99 5.31 31.93
CA GLN A 121 22.74 4.54 31.78
C GLN A 121 21.82 5.13 30.69
N VAL A 122 21.87 6.46 30.50
CA VAL A 122 21.20 7.22 29.43
C VAL A 122 21.63 6.80 28.01
N VAL A 123 22.92 6.53 27.77
CA VAL A 123 23.44 6.06 26.47
C VAL A 123 22.94 4.65 26.18
N LEU A 124 22.91 3.77 27.20
CA LEU A 124 22.35 2.43 27.07
C LEU A 124 20.85 2.49 26.78
N ALA A 125 20.09 3.29 27.54
CA ALA A 125 18.67 3.50 27.31
C ALA A 125 18.37 4.05 25.89
N LYS A 126 19.15 5.04 25.43
CA LYS A 126 19.05 5.57 24.05
C LYS A 126 19.32 4.51 23.00
N SER A 127 20.31 3.64 23.22
CA SER A 127 20.63 2.56 22.30
C SER A 127 19.52 1.50 22.22
N ILE A 128 18.89 1.19 23.37
CA ILE A 128 17.75 0.27 23.48
C ILE A 128 16.54 0.88 22.76
N ALA A 129 16.21 2.14 23.05
CA ALA A 129 15.12 2.86 22.39
C ALA A 129 15.30 2.90 20.88
N LYS A 130 16.52 3.21 20.39
CA LYS A 130 16.85 3.18 18.96
C LYS A 130 16.62 1.80 18.35
N ARG A 131 17.04 0.72 19.03
CA ARG A 131 16.80 -0.65 18.58
C ARG A 131 15.31 -0.99 18.53
N MET A 132 14.53 -0.57 19.52
CA MET A 132 13.08 -0.78 19.55
C MET A 132 12.37 -0.05 18.40
N VAL A 133 12.74 1.21 18.15
CA VAL A 133 12.20 2.01 17.04
C VAL A 133 12.54 1.35 15.70
N MET A 134 13.77 0.89 15.49
CA MET A 134 14.17 0.20 14.25
C MET A 134 13.36 -1.07 14.01
N ARG A 135 13.11 -1.87 15.07
CA ARG A 135 12.26 -3.07 14.96
C ARG A 135 10.82 -2.71 14.61
N ARG A 136 10.21 -1.75 15.32
CA ARG A 136 8.83 -1.30 15.06
C ARG A 136 8.68 -0.72 13.66
N LYS A 137 9.67 0.05 13.21
CA LYS A 137 9.73 0.58 11.85
C LYS A 137 9.76 -0.54 10.82
N GLN A 138 10.58 -1.58 11.02
CA GLN A 138 10.64 -2.70 10.09
C GLN A 138 9.30 -3.45 10.00
N VAL A 139 8.62 -3.64 11.13
CA VAL A 139 7.26 -4.18 11.15
C VAL A 139 6.31 -3.27 10.37
N LEU A 140 6.35 -1.96 10.61
CA LEU A 140 5.49 -1.00 9.92
C LEU A 140 5.71 -1.01 8.39
N LYS A 141 6.98 -1.08 7.95
CA LYS A 141 7.33 -1.22 6.54
C LYS A 141 6.70 -2.45 5.87
N SER A 142 6.56 -3.55 6.61
CA SER A 142 5.92 -4.77 6.11
C SER A 142 4.40 -4.74 6.09
N LEU A 143 3.78 -3.83 6.87
CA LEU A 143 2.33 -3.69 6.97
C LEU A 143 1.75 -2.74 5.94
N VAL A 144 2.49 -1.68 5.60
CA VAL A 144 2.06 -0.70 4.59
C VAL A 144 2.45 -1.20 3.21
N PRO A 145 1.52 -1.27 2.23
CA PRO A 145 1.87 -1.64 0.86
C PRO A 145 3.01 -0.76 0.31
N GLY A 146 4.10 -1.38 -0.15
CA GLY A 146 5.28 -0.66 -0.64
C GLY A 146 6.13 0.02 0.43
N GLY A 147 5.83 -0.22 1.72
CA GLY A 147 6.53 0.39 2.86
C GLY A 147 8.01 0.03 2.93
N GLU A 148 8.43 -1.12 2.39
CA GLU A 148 9.85 -1.48 2.28
C GLU A 148 10.70 -0.40 1.60
N PHE A 149 10.14 0.29 0.60
CA PHE A 149 10.81 1.29 -0.23
C PHE A 149 10.68 2.73 0.28
N MET A 150 9.94 2.96 1.38
CA MET A 150 9.71 4.30 1.91
C MET A 150 10.82 4.75 2.88
N ASP A 151 11.09 6.06 2.92
CA ASP A 151 11.85 6.68 4.01
C ASP A 151 10.98 6.85 5.27
N ASP A 152 11.59 7.28 6.37
CA ASP A 152 10.97 7.33 7.70
C ASP A 152 9.79 8.31 7.76
N ILE A 153 9.87 9.45 7.06
CA ILE A 153 8.83 10.48 7.08
C ILE A 153 7.66 10.01 6.21
N SER A 154 7.95 9.65 4.95
CA SER A 154 6.93 9.16 4.01
C SER A 154 6.21 7.94 4.57
N LEU A 155 6.90 7.03 5.26
CA LEU A 155 6.28 5.84 5.87
C LEU A 155 5.19 6.23 6.88
N ILE A 156 5.41 7.24 7.71
CA ILE A 156 4.43 7.67 8.72
C ILE A 156 3.24 8.38 8.05
N GLU A 157 3.51 9.27 7.09
CA GLU A 157 2.46 9.98 6.34
C GLU A 157 1.55 9.01 5.58
N GLU A 158 2.15 8.09 4.83
CA GLU A 158 1.44 7.05 4.08
C GLU A 158 0.69 6.09 5.00
N THR A 159 1.24 5.78 6.18
CA THR A 159 0.55 4.95 7.20
C THR A 159 -0.73 5.64 7.69
N LEU A 160 -0.66 6.94 8.01
CA LEU A 160 -1.81 7.69 8.49
C LEU A 160 -2.93 7.71 7.44
N ASP A 161 -2.56 7.96 6.19
CA ASP A 161 -3.49 7.91 5.06
C ASP A 161 -4.10 6.52 4.90
N TYR A 162 -3.27 5.47 4.90
CA TYR A 162 -3.71 4.10 4.73
C TYR A 162 -4.66 3.62 5.85
N ILE A 163 -4.44 4.04 7.10
CA ILE A 163 -5.34 3.73 8.23
C ILE A 163 -6.74 4.32 7.99
N VAL A 164 -6.82 5.58 7.53
CA VAL A 164 -8.11 6.23 7.24
C VAL A 164 -8.87 5.45 6.16
N PHE A 165 -8.14 4.99 5.15
CA PHE A 165 -8.70 4.17 4.07
C PHE A 165 -9.16 2.80 4.49
N LEU A 166 -8.36 2.06 5.27
CA LEU A 166 -8.75 0.75 5.79
C LEU A 166 -10.02 0.84 6.64
N ARG A 167 -10.16 1.89 7.46
CA ARG A 167 -11.39 2.13 8.22
C ARG A 167 -12.58 2.36 7.29
N ALA A 168 -12.43 3.21 6.27
CA ALA A 168 -13.50 3.47 5.30
C ALA A 168 -13.91 2.21 4.52
N GLN A 169 -12.93 1.42 4.06
CA GLN A 169 -13.14 0.14 3.38
C GLN A 169 -13.94 -0.83 4.26
N VAL A 170 -13.48 -1.09 5.48
CA VAL A 170 -14.13 -2.02 6.41
C VAL A 170 -15.54 -1.57 6.75
N ASP A 171 -15.75 -0.27 6.98
CA ASP A 171 -17.07 0.28 7.26
C ASP A 171 -18.05 0.05 6.10
N VAL A 172 -17.62 0.31 4.86
CA VAL A 172 -18.45 0.10 3.67
C VAL A 172 -18.78 -1.38 3.50
N MET A 173 -17.78 -2.27 3.59
CA MET A 173 -17.98 -3.71 3.44
C MET A 173 -18.95 -4.28 4.48
N ARG A 174 -18.84 -3.82 5.74
CA ARG A 174 -19.77 -4.21 6.81
C ARG A 174 -21.19 -3.72 6.55
N ASN A 175 -21.36 -2.50 6.07
CA ASN A 175 -22.68 -1.96 5.75
C ASN A 175 -23.35 -2.72 4.59
N VAL A 176 -22.58 -3.10 3.57
CA VAL A 176 -23.08 -3.94 2.47
C VAL A 176 -23.52 -5.31 2.99
N ALA A 177 -22.70 -5.97 3.82
CA ALA A 177 -23.05 -7.27 4.40
C ALA A 177 -24.35 -7.20 5.24
N LYS A 178 -24.48 -6.19 6.10
CA LYS A 178 -25.71 -5.95 6.89
C LYS A 178 -26.92 -5.70 5.99
N ALA A 179 -26.77 -4.89 4.94
CA ALA A 179 -27.86 -4.64 4.00
C ALA A 179 -28.30 -5.92 3.28
N THR A 180 -27.36 -6.81 2.93
CA THR A 180 -27.71 -8.10 2.31
C THR A 180 -28.41 -9.06 3.28
N GLU A 181 -28.09 -9.02 4.58
CA GLU A 181 -28.81 -9.78 5.61
C GLU A 181 -30.27 -9.30 5.73
N VAL A 182 -30.49 -7.98 5.68
CA VAL A 182 -31.85 -7.39 5.72
C VAL A 182 -32.66 -7.74 4.46
N VAL A 183 -32.04 -7.82 3.29
CA VAL A 183 -32.73 -8.13 2.02
C VAL A 183 -33.02 -9.63 1.87
N ASN A 184 -32.13 -10.51 2.36
CA ASN A 184 -32.31 -11.96 2.28
C ASN A 184 -33.09 -12.54 3.46
N GLY A 185 -33.26 -11.79 4.54
CA GLY A 185 -34.28 -12.03 5.55
C GLY A 185 -35.61 -11.49 5.06
N LYS A 186 -36.66 -12.32 5.13
CA LYS A 186 -38.04 -11.82 5.19
C LYS A 186 -38.19 -10.80 6.31
#